data_AF-A0A969FY59-F1
#
_entry.id   AF-A0A969FY59-F1
#
_cell.length_a   1.000
_cell.length_b   1.000
_cell.length_c   1.000
_cell.angle_alpha   90.00
_cell.angle_beta   90.00
_cell.angle_gamma   90.00
#
_symmetry.space_group_name_H-M   'P 1'
#
loop_
_entity.id
_entity.type
_entity.pdbx_description
1 polymer ?
#
loop_
_entity_poly.entity_id
_entity_poly.type
_entity_poly.pdbx_seq_one_letter_code
_entity_poly.pdbx_strand_id
1 'polypeptide(L)'
;MQLLKNLQWKNCISCGKTHSHNHCPYCHIQIAVIPSPTFANLQTIFTTQGSILKADISDRHCHYLYWEGGTFTRENGQVIFKGDRSPFLNFWLNGDRTYVGQGQTILSFLNGEIQPDETLQVEAYRQQPCFQCHRGKRYWISQGKLWRDGTLGNGFVGDILPEQTQFWLGNDLGFGFYQAGNLLTGFIFSTHYHGINDQVSLPKINGEILMVNCAIWHDIWLFFIVQYQGKIQHHICVIDAQGERRSHDIFDGVDFPNIEGHYATELGLLVTTDQGLQLWSVQQSQLKTQPYPSELDALMQADQTITATSHSLYLNDNQHIYQLVKK
;
A
#
# COMPACT_ATOMS: atom_id res chain seq x y z
N MET A 1 -17.71 -28.40 -39.52
CA MET A 1 -16.56 -27.54 -39.19
C MET A 1 -16.60 -26.25 -40.03
N GLN A 2 -17.39 -25.26 -39.62
CA GLN A 2 -17.56 -23.99 -40.37
C GLN A 2 -16.87 -22.80 -39.69
N LEU A 3 -16.20 -23.01 -38.55
CA LEU A 3 -15.61 -21.96 -37.71
C LEU A 3 -14.25 -21.42 -38.24
N LEU A 4 -13.58 -22.15 -39.12
CA LEU A 4 -12.19 -21.86 -39.55
C LEU A 4 -12.08 -21.22 -40.94
N LYS A 5 -13.18 -21.08 -41.70
CA LYS A 5 -13.13 -20.64 -43.11
C LYS A 5 -12.98 -19.13 -43.32
N ASN A 6 -13.18 -18.31 -42.28
CA ASN A 6 -13.19 -16.85 -42.39
C ASN A 6 -12.08 -16.14 -41.58
N LEU A 7 -11.06 -16.87 -41.10
CA LEU A 7 -9.91 -16.27 -40.42
C LEU A 7 -8.94 -15.67 -41.44
N GLN A 8 -9.10 -14.39 -41.75
CA GLN A 8 -8.11 -13.62 -42.50
C GLN A 8 -7.13 -12.97 -41.52
N TRP A 9 -5.93 -13.53 -41.42
CA TRP A 9 -4.83 -12.93 -40.67
C TRP A 9 -4.28 -11.74 -41.46
N LYS A 10 -4.29 -10.55 -40.85
CA LYS A 10 -3.76 -9.31 -41.43
C LYS A 10 -2.81 -8.64 -40.44
N ASN A 11 -1.83 -7.91 -40.96
CA ASN A 11 -0.95 -7.07 -40.15
C ASN A 11 -1.60 -5.71 -39.93
N CYS A 12 -1.60 -5.25 -38.69
CA CYS A 12 -2.08 -3.91 -38.37
C CYS A 12 -1.14 -2.87 -38.98
N ILE A 13 -1.68 -1.96 -39.79
CA ILE A 13 -0.92 -0.84 -40.38
C ILE A 13 -0.39 0.16 -39.34
N SER A 14 -0.90 0.12 -38.10
CA SER A 14 -0.55 1.04 -37.03
C SER A 14 0.52 0.47 -36.08
N CYS A 15 0.43 -0.80 -35.68
CA CYS A 15 1.39 -1.42 -34.74
C CYS A 15 2.19 -2.61 -35.31
N GLY A 16 1.95 -3.01 -36.56
CA GLY A 16 2.65 -4.11 -37.22
C GLY A 16 2.28 -5.53 -36.76
N LYS A 17 1.51 -5.69 -35.67
CA LYS A 17 1.12 -7.01 -35.15
C LYS A 17 0.06 -7.69 -36.02
N THR A 18 0.15 -9.01 -36.14
CA THR A 18 -0.78 -9.86 -36.88
C THR A 18 -2.03 -10.18 -36.05
N HIS A 19 -3.22 -10.03 -36.62
CA HIS A 19 -4.49 -10.37 -35.98
C HIS A 19 -5.55 -10.81 -37.00
N SER A 20 -6.59 -11.50 -36.54
CA SER A 20 -7.72 -11.98 -37.37
C SER A 20 -9.02 -11.18 -37.20
N HIS A 21 -9.04 -10.21 -36.29
CA HIS A 21 -10.19 -9.34 -36.03
C HIS A 21 -10.35 -8.24 -37.09
N ASN A 22 -11.57 -7.71 -37.26
CA ASN A 22 -11.84 -6.61 -38.19
C ASN A 22 -11.08 -5.31 -37.84
N HIS A 23 -10.81 -5.07 -36.55
CA HIS A 23 -9.96 -3.99 -36.04
C HIS A 23 -8.81 -4.59 -35.23
N CYS A 24 -7.69 -3.88 -35.13
CA CYS A 24 -6.53 -4.38 -34.38
C CYS A 24 -6.83 -4.40 -32.88
N PRO A 25 -6.86 -5.57 -32.21
CA PRO A 25 -7.17 -5.64 -30.78
C PRO A 25 -6.10 -4.98 -29.89
N TYR A 26 -4.89 -4.78 -30.43
CA TYR A 26 -3.80 -4.10 -29.73
C TYR A 26 -3.87 -2.58 -29.84
N CYS A 27 -4.37 -2.06 -30.97
CA CYS A 27 -4.52 -0.61 -31.15
C CYS A 27 -5.90 -0.11 -30.73
N HIS A 28 -6.91 -0.97 -30.75
CA HIS A 28 -8.29 -0.65 -30.40
C HIS A 28 -8.60 -0.97 -28.93
N ILE A 29 -7.60 -0.84 -28.05
CA ILE A 29 -7.84 -0.61 -26.63
C ILE A 29 -8.39 0.81 -26.55
N GLN A 30 -9.72 0.94 -26.62
CA GLN A 30 -10.34 2.15 -26.09
C GLN A 30 -10.01 2.14 -24.60
N ILE A 31 -9.04 2.98 -24.22
CA ILE A 31 -8.87 3.36 -22.82
C ILE A 31 -10.19 4.05 -22.49
N ALA A 32 -11.09 3.33 -21.83
CA ALA A 32 -12.22 3.96 -21.20
C ALA A 32 -11.62 5.02 -20.28
N VAL A 33 -11.84 6.29 -20.60
CA VAL A 33 -11.51 7.38 -19.68
C VAL A 33 -12.46 7.17 -18.51
N ILE A 34 -11.99 6.50 -17.46
CA ILE A 34 -12.76 6.36 -16.23
C ILE A 34 -12.77 7.77 -15.62
N PRO A 35 -13.92 8.46 -15.58
CA PRO A 35 -13.97 9.80 -15.02
C PRO A 35 -13.56 9.74 -13.55
N SER A 36 -12.58 10.56 -13.16
CA SER A 36 -12.19 10.69 -11.76
C SER A 36 -13.36 11.29 -10.97
N PRO A 37 -13.80 10.67 -9.87
CA PRO A 37 -14.86 11.23 -9.04
C PRO A 37 -14.45 12.58 -8.44
N THR A 38 -15.39 13.53 -8.41
CA THR A 38 -15.23 14.80 -7.70
C THR A 38 -15.68 14.64 -6.25
N PHE A 39 -14.83 15.05 -5.31
CA PHE A 39 -15.13 15.02 -3.87
C PHE A 39 -15.36 16.44 -3.31
N ALA A 40 -16.33 16.58 -2.42
CA ALA A 40 -16.66 17.83 -1.74
C ALA A 40 -17.29 17.59 -0.36
N ASN A 41 -17.71 18.66 0.31
CA ASN A 41 -18.33 18.63 1.64
C ASN A 41 -17.43 18.00 2.71
N LEU A 42 -16.46 18.78 3.20
CA LEU A 42 -15.60 18.37 4.31
C LEU A 42 -16.44 18.16 5.57
N GLN A 43 -16.31 16.97 6.16
CA GLN A 43 -16.83 16.66 7.48
C GLN A 43 -15.68 16.20 8.36
N THR A 44 -15.54 16.82 9.54
CA THR A 44 -14.65 16.30 10.59
C THR A 44 -15.31 15.07 11.22
N ILE A 45 -14.60 13.94 11.15
CA ILE A 45 -15.03 12.66 11.74
C ILE A 45 -14.50 12.52 13.16
N PHE A 46 -13.26 12.93 13.38
CA PHE A 46 -12.60 12.83 14.67
C PHE A 46 -11.58 13.94 14.87
N THR A 47 -11.40 14.33 16.14
CA THR A 47 -10.37 15.29 16.57
C THR A 47 -9.87 14.88 17.95
N THR A 48 -8.56 14.95 18.15
CA THR A 48 -7.88 14.68 19.42
C THR A 48 -6.87 15.77 19.74
N GLN A 49 -6.63 16.03 21.03
CA GLN A 49 -5.50 16.85 21.48
C GLN A 49 -4.18 16.08 21.50
N GLY A 50 -4.25 14.75 21.38
CA GLY A 50 -3.13 13.84 21.34
C GLY A 50 -2.66 13.56 19.91
N SER A 51 -2.56 12.27 19.55
CA SER A 51 -2.13 11.85 18.23
C SER A 51 -2.87 10.62 17.72
N ILE A 52 -3.40 10.69 16.50
CA ILE A 52 -3.88 9.54 15.74
C ILE A 52 -2.66 8.70 15.35
N LEU A 53 -2.72 7.42 15.69
CA LEU A 53 -1.63 6.46 15.48
C LEU A 53 -1.87 5.57 14.26
N LYS A 54 -3.13 5.24 14.00
CA LYS A 54 -3.54 4.42 12.86
C LYS A 54 -4.99 4.68 12.51
N ALA A 55 -5.29 4.71 11.21
CA ALA A 55 -6.64 4.63 10.67
C ALA A 55 -6.72 3.44 9.70
N ASP A 56 -7.83 2.73 9.75
CA ASP A 56 -8.24 1.69 8.79
C ASP A 56 -9.69 1.98 8.39
N ILE A 57 -9.86 2.44 7.16
CA ILE A 57 -11.11 3.04 6.71
C ILE A 57 -11.65 2.24 5.52
N SER A 58 -12.95 1.93 5.60
CA SER A 58 -13.71 1.20 4.59
C SER A 58 -15.02 1.90 4.28
N ASP A 59 -15.79 1.39 3.32
CA ASP A 59 -17.13 1.92 2.99
C ASP A 59 -18.12 1.91 4.16
N ARG A 60 -17.90 1.07 5.18
CA ARG A 60 -18.86 0.87 6.28
C ARG A 60 -18.34 1.33 7.63
N HIS A 61 -17.03 1.39 7.81
CA HIS A 61 -16.42 1.63 9.11
C HIS A 61 -15.18 2.51 8.96
N CYS A 62 -15.02 3.44 9.90
CA CYS A 62 -13.81 4.23 10.10
C CYS A 62 -13.22 3.80 11.45
N HIS A 63 -12.31 2.82 11.42
CA HIS A 63 -11.61 2.37 12.61
C HIS A 63 -10.36 3.23 12.80
N TYR A 64 -10.12 3.70 14.01
CA TYR A 64 -8.90 4.45 14.31
C TYR A 64 -8.41 4.21 15.74
N LEU A 65 -7.11 4.38 15.92
CA LEU A 65 -6.43 4.32 17.20
C LEU A 65 -5.74 5.65 17.43
N TYR A 66 -5.96 6.25 18.58
CA TYR A 66 -5.30 7.48 18.98
C TYR A 66 -4.70 7.36 20.37
N TRP A 67 -3.67 8.14 20.64
CA TRP A 67 -3.07 8.30 21.94
C TRP A 67 -3.40 9.67 22.49
N GLU A 68 -4.00 9.74 23.68
CA GLU A 68 -4.28 10.99 24.38
C GLU A 68 -4.19 10.76 25.89
N GLY A 69 -3.54 11.67 26.62
CA GLY A 69 -3.49 11.62 28.08
C GLY A 69 -2.90 10.33 28.66
N GLY A 70 -1.95 9.68 27.96
CA GLY A 70 -1.32 8.43 28.40
C GLY A 70 -2.16 7.17 28.15
N THR A 71 -3.17 7.24 27.28
CA THR A 71 -4.04 6.10 26.93
C THR A 71 -4.06 5.87 25.43
N PHE A 72 -4.08 4.60 25.01
CA PHE A 72 -4.26 4.20 23.61
C PHE A 72 -5.72 3.77 23.43
N THR A 73 -6.49 4.55 22.66
CA THR A 73 -7.95 4.49 22.65
C THR A 73 -8.49 4.32 21.23
N ARG A 74 -9.51 3.47 21.08
CA ARG A 74 -10.22 3.20 19.82
C ARG A 74 -11.35 4.19 19.58
N GLU A 75 -11.88 4.21 18.36
CA GLU A 75 -13.01 5.03 17.93
C GLU A 75 -14.27 4.88 18.78
N ASN A 76 -14.46 3.73 19.42
CA ASN A 76 -15.59 3.43 20.29
C ASN A 76 -15.36 3.87 21.76
N GLY A 77 -14.26 4.56 22.06
CA GLY A 77 -13.88 5.00 23.41
C GLY A 77 -13.16 3.94 24.25
N GLN A 78 -12.93 2.75 23.69
CA GLN A 78 -12.26 1.66 24.40
C GLN A 78 -10.76 1.90 24.51
N VAL A 79 -10.25 1.81 25.73
CA VAL A 79 -8.81 1.86 26.02
C VAL A 79 -8.21 0.47 25.82
N ILE A 80 -7.22 0.36 24.93
CA ILE A 80 -6.48 -0.89 24.66
C ILE A 80 -5.42 -1.11 25.73
N PHE A 81 -4.61 -0.09 26.02
CA PHE A 81 -3.68 -0.09 27.16
C PHE A 81 -3.30 1.34 27.55
N LYS A 82 -2.61 1.48 28.69
CA LYS A 82 -2.11 2.75 29.21
C LYS A 82 -0.58 2.78 29.14
N GLY A 83 -0.02 3.95 28.87
CA GLY A 83 1.42 4.14 28.83
C GLY A 83 1.85 5.31 27.95
N ASP A 84 3.15 5.53 27.93
CA ASP A 84 3.77 6.53 27.09
C ASP A 84 3.87 6.07 25.64
N ARG A 85 3.84 7.04 24.74
CA ARG A 85 4.12 6.78 23.32
C ARG A 85 5.59 6.41 23.15
N SER A 86 5.84 5.39 22.33
CA SER A 86 7.19 5.00 21.93
C SER A 86 7.26 4.89 20.41
N PRO A 87 8.32 5.41 19.76
CA PRO A 87 8.50 5.29 18.32
C PRO A 87 8.78 3.84 17.87
N PHE A 88 9.02 2.93 18.82
CA PHE A 88 9.23 1.51 18.54
C PHE A 88 7.93 0.69 18.54
N LEU A 89 6.78 1.33 18.87
CA LEU A 89 5.47 0.70 18.80
C LEU A 89 4.90 0.83 17.39
N ASN A 90 4.43 -0.29 16.85
CA ASN A 90 3.76 -0.37 15.57
C ASN A 90 2.32 -0.81 15.79
N PHE A 91 1.39 -0.28 15.00
CA PHE A 91 -0.04 -0.50 15.18
C PHE A 91 -0.70 -0.97 13.89
N TRP A 92 -1.52 -2.01 14.00
CA TRP A 92 -2.39 -2.45 12.93
C TRP A 92 -3.80 -2.65 13.43
N LEU A 93 -4.76 -2.33 12.59
CA LEU A 93 -6.19 -2.45 12.87
C LEU A 93 -6.78 -3.50 11.93
N ASN A 94 -7.72 -4.29 12.45
CA ASN A 94 -8.46 -5.27 11.66
C ASN A 94 -9.85 -5.46 12.26
N GLY A 95 -10.78 -4.58 11.88
CA GLY A 95 -12.08 -4.48 12.54
C GLY A 95 -11.91 -4.11 14.02
N ASP A 96 -12.56 -4.83 14.92
CA ASP A 96 -12.49 -4.58 16.37
C ASP A 96 -11.16 -4.99 17.01
N ARG A 97 -10.27 -5.66 16.25
CA ARG A 97 -8.96 -6.08 16.75
C ARG A 97 -7.91 -5.01 16.54
N THR A 98 -7.08 -4.84 17.56
CA THR A 98 -5.87 -4.00 17.51
C THR A 98 -4.65 -4.87 17.73
N TYR A 99 -3.68 -4.81 16.81
CA TYR A 99 -2.38 -5.43 16.98
C TYR A 99 -1.35 -4.38 17.33
N VAL A 100 -0.55 -4.68 18.36
CA VAL A 100 0.52 -3.79 18.84
C VAL A 100 1.83 -4.56 18.78
N GLY A 101 2.76 -4.06 17.96
CA GLY A 101 4.06 -4.69 17.75
C GLY A 101 5.19 -3.90 18.38
N GLN A 102 6.09 -4.61 19.07
CA GLN A 102 7.37 -4.07 19.52
C GLN A 102 8.46 -5.13 19.36
N GLY A 103 9.51 -4.81 18.60
CA GLY A 103 10.56 -5.78 18.27
C GLY A 103 10.01 -7.00 17.53
N GLN A 104 10.16 -8.18 18.12
CA GLN A 104 9.75 -9.46 17.52
C GLN A 104 8.42 -9.99 18.07
N THR A 105 7.67 -9.19 18.84
CA THR A 105 6.40 -9.62 19.43
C THR A 105 5.24 -8.76 18.94
N ILE A 106 4.16 -9.41 18.54
CA ILE A 106 2.87 -8.79 18.20
C ILE A 106 1.84 -9.21 19.24
N LEU A 107 1.36 -8.27 20.04
CA LEU A 107 0.24 -8.46 20.96
C LEU A 107 -1.08 -8.23 20.21
N SER A 108 -2.06 -9.09 20.45
CA SER A 108 -3.43 -8.93 19.94
C SER A 108 -4.33 -8.44 21.05
N PHE A 109 -5.15 -7.44 20.75
CA PHE A 109 -6.19 -6.95 21.66
C PHE A 109 -7.54 -7.04 20.97
N LEU A 110 -8.52 -7.54 21.70
CA LEU A 110 -9.93 -7.56 21.30
C LEU A 110 -10.73 -7.02 22.46
N ASN A 111 -11.60 -6.05 22.18
CA ASN A 111 -12.41 -5.41 23.21
C ASN A 111 -11.59 -4.91 24.41
N GLY A 112 -10.44 -4.29 24.14
CA GLY A 112 -9.58 -3.69 25.18
C GLY A 112 -8.84 -4.71 26.05
N GLU A 113 -9.02 -6.00 25.80
CA GLU A 113 -8.35 -7.07 26.52
C GLU A 113 -7.30 -7.75 25.63
N ILE A 114 -6.13 -8.01 26.21
CA ILE A 114 -5.09 -8.80 25.56
C ILE A 114 -5.62 -10.20 25.27
N GLN A 115 -5.30 -10.72 24.09
CA GLN A 115 -5.61 -12.08 23.64
C GLN A 115 -4.29 -12.86 23.56
N PRO A 116 -3.86 -13.54 24.65
CA PRO A 116 -2.54 -14.17 24.70
C PRO A 116 -2.35 -15.25 23.63
N ASP A 117 -3.40 -16.03 23.34
CA ASP A 117 -3.37 -17.12 22.35
C ASP A 117 -3.22 -16.63 20.91
N GLU A 118 -3.42 -15.32 20.68
CA GLU A 118 -3.24 -14.68 19.38
C GLU A 118 -1.95 -13.86 19.27
N THR A 119 -1.14 -13.85 20.33
CA THR A 119 0.18 -13.21 20.31
C THR A 119 1.11 -13.96 19.37
N LEU A 120 1.84 -13.22 18.53
CA LEU A 120 2.77 -13.80 17.55
C LEU A 120 4.21 -13.42 17.86
N GLN A 121 5.10 -14.39 17.65
CA GLN A 121 6.53 -14.13 17.50
C GLN A 121 6.84 -13.98 16.01
N VAL A 122 7.40 -12.84 15.65
CA VAL A 122 7.67 -12.45 14.27
C VAL A 122 9.11 -12.04 14.12
N GLU A 123 9.66 -12.22 12.93
CA GLU A 123 10.94 -11.59 12.59
C GLU A 123 10.78 -10.09 12.40
N ALA A 124 11.90 -9.37 12.39
CA ALA A 124 11.92 -7.94 12.17
C ALA A 124 12.91 -7.56 11.06
N TYR A 125 12.54 -6.59 10.25
CA TYR A 125 13.42 -5.94 9.28
C TYR A 125 13.74 -4.53 9.77
N ARG A 126 15.03 -4.24 10.02
CA ARG A 126 15.48 -2.93 10.55
C ARG A 126 14.65 -2.43 11.75
N GLN A 127 14.36 -3.33 12.69
CA GLN A 127 13.52 -3.11 13.89
C GLN A 127 12.00 -3.03 13.66
N GLN A 128 11.52 -3.05 12.41
CA GLN A 128 10.10 -3.12 12.12
C GLN A 128 9.62 -4.57 12.16
N PRO A 129 8.60 -4.91 12.98
CA PRO A 129 8.02 -6.24 12.99
C PRO A 129 7.44 -6.59 11.61
N CYS A 130 7.79 -7.76 11.08
CA CYS A 130 7.29 -8.22 9.78
C CYS A 130 5.91 -8.84 9.93
N PHE A 131 4.91 -7.97 10.08
CA PHE A 131 3.50 -8.31 10.27
C PHE A 131 2.62 -7.39 9.43
N GLN A 132 1.55 -7.94 8.86
CA GLN A 132 0.47 -7.21 8.23
C GLN A 132 -0.87 -7.89 8.55
N CYS A 133 -1.96 -7.13 8.52
CA CYS A 133 -3.30 -7.70 8.60
C CYS A 133 -4.27 -6.98 7.68
N HIS A 134 -5.21 -7.74 7.13
CA HIS A 134 -6.26 -7.21 6.27
C HIS A 134 -7.44 -8.18 6.23
N ARG A 135 -8.69 -7.64 6.23
CA ARG A 135 -9.94 -8.42 6.08
C ARG A 135 -10.03 -9.65 6.98
N GLY A 136 -9.72 -9.48 8.26
CA GLY A 136 -9.80 -10.55 9.26
C GLY A 136 -8.67 -11.58 9.20
N LYS A 137 -7.66 -11.40 8.34
CA LYS A 137 -6.49 -12.28 8.26
C LYS A 137 -5.21 -11.57 8.65
N ARG A 138 -4.31 -12.31 9.29
CA ARG A 138 -2.93 -11.91 9.61
C ARG A 138 -1.96 -12.56 8.64
N TYR A 139 -0.87 -11.87 8.39
CA TYR A 139 0.30 -12.32 7.64
C TYR A 139 1.53 -11.95 8.46
N TRP A 140 2.49 -12.87 8.56
CA TRP A 140 3.69 -12.61 9.36
C TRP A 140 4.86 -13.45 8.89
N ILE A 141 6.07 -12.96 9.18
CA ILE A 141 7.29 -13.71 8.93
C ILE A 141 7.75 -14.35 10.24
N SER A 142 8.04 -15.64 10.21
CA SER A 142 8.64 -16.38 11.33
C SER A 142 9.41 -17.59 10.84
N GLN A 143 10.65 -17.74 11.30
CA GLN A 143 11.54 -18.86 11.00
C GLN A 143 11.83 -19.02 9.49
N GLY A 144 12.13 -17.91 8.82
CA GLY A 144 12.44 -17.89 7.38
C GLY A 144 11.24 -18.16 6.49
N LYS A 145 10.01 -18.02 7.00
CA LYS A 145 8.79 -18.33 6.28
C LYS A 145 7.76 -17.21 6.41
N LEU A 146 7.08 -16.92 5.30
CA LEU A 146 5.88 -16.11 5.29
C LEU A 146 4.67 -17.00 5.58
N TRP A 147 3.95 -16.63 6.63
CA TRP A 147 2.75 -17.29 7.11
C TRP A 147 1.53 -16.40 6.92
N ARG A 148 0.37 -17.03 6.94
CA ARG A 148 -0.93 -16.38 7.02
C ARG A 148 -1.87 -17.17 7.93
N ASP A 149 -2.94 -16.53 8.38
CA ASP A 149 -4.06 -17.28 8.95
C ASP A 149 -4.67 -18.22 7.89
N GLY A 150 -4.88 -19.48 8.26
CA GLY A 150 -5.53 -20.49 7.44
C GLY A 150 -6.76 -21.08 8.14
N THR A 151 -7.55 -21.86 7.40
CA THR A 151 -8.80 -22.43 7.92
C THR A 151 -8.59 -23.47 9.02
N LEU A 152 -7.47 -24.19 8.98
CA LEU A 152 -7.12 -25.26 9.92
C LEU A 152 -5.78 -24.96 10.60
N GLY A 153 -5.58 -23.71 11.02
CA GLY A 153 -4.32 -23.22 11.58
C GLY A 153 -3.51 -22.42 10.57
N ASN A 154 -2.23 -22.21 10.85
CA ASN A 154 -1.38 -21.32 10.07
C ASN A 154 -1.15 -21.87 8.65
N GLY A 155 -1.50 -21.07 7.65
CA GLY A 155 -1.24 -21.36 6.25
C GLY A 155 0.17 -20.90 5.86
N PHE A 156 0.93 -21.80 5.25
CA PHE A 156 2.21 -21.45 4.63
C PHE A 156 1.99 -20.68 3.32
N VAL A 157 2.73 -19.59 3.12
CA VAL A 157 2.73 -18.81 1.87
C VAL A 157 3.98 -19.12 1.05
N GLY A 158 5.16 -19.01 1.66
CA GLY A 158 6.43 -19.29 0.97
C GLY A 158 7.65 -19.09 1.87
N ASP A 159 8.80 -19.57 1.41
CA ASP A 159 10.09 -19.33 2.05
C ASP A 159 10.58 -17.91 1.75
N ILE A 160 11.22 -17.27 2.73
CA ILE A 160 11.76 -15.91 2.64
C ILE A 160 13.20 -15.88 3.19
N LEU A 161 13.93 -14.76 3.01
CA LEU A 161 15.23 -14.57 3.65
C LEU A 161 15.07 -14.04 5.08
N PRO A 162 15.50 -14.77 6.12
CA PRO A 162 15.31 -14.35 7.50
C PRO A 162 15.96 -12.99 7.79
N GLU A 163 15.28 -12.14 8.56
CA GLU A 163 15.74 -10.81 9.02
C GLU A 163 16.13 -9.81 7.91
N GLN A 164 15.92 -10.17 6.65
CA GLN A 164 16.27 -9.39 5.46
C GLN A 164 15.06 -9.09 4.59
N THR A 165 13.87 -9.46 5.06
CA THR A 165 12.61 -9.40 4.31
C THR A 165 11.65 -8.42 4.96
N GLN A 166 11.09 -7.51 4.16
CA GLN A 166 9.89 -6.75 4.51
C GLN A 166 8.80 -7.02 3.50
N PHE A 167 7.53 -6.92 3.92
CA PHE A 167 6.40 -7.12 3.03
C PHE A 167 5.21 -6.22 3.37
N TRP A 168 4.36 -6.03 2.36
CA TRP A 168 3.12 -5.26 2.40
C TRP A 168 2.00 -6.05 1.76
N LEU A 169 0.78 -5.64 2.07
CA LEU A 169 -0.44 -6.36 1.73
C LEU A 169 -1.45 -5.41 1.11
N GLY A 170 -1.94 -5.76 -0.08
CA GLY A 170 -3.18 -5.23 -0.66
C GLY A 170 -4.34 -6.20 -0.47
N ASN A 171 -5.45 -5.95 -1.16
CA ASN A 171 -6.65 -6.79 -1.05
C ASN A 171 -6.39 -8.26 -1.45
N ASP A 172 -5.85 -8.44 -2.66
CA ASP A 172 -5.69 -9.75 -3.31
C ASP A 172 -4.23 -10.09 -3.64
N LEU A 173 -3.35 -9.09 -3.48
CA LEU A 173 -1.95 -9.10 -3.86
C LEU A 173 -1.10 -8.70 -2.66
N GLY A 174 0.00 -9.42 -2.43
CA GLY A 174 1.05 -9.03 -1.50
C GLY A 174 2.37 -8.86 -2.23
N PHE A 175 3.21 -7.99 -1.71
CA PHE A 175 4.56 -7.76 -2.21
C PHE A 175 5.52 -7.79 -1.03
N GLY A 176 6.66 -8.44 -1.21
CA GLY A 176 7.78 -8.28 -0.32
C GLY A 176 9.07 -8.11 -1.08
N PHE A 177 10.10 -7.70 -0.37
CA PHE A 177 11.42 -7.57 -0.94
C PHE A 177 12.49 -8.00 0.05
N TYR A 178 13.62 -8.42 -0.51
CA TYR A 178 14.79 -8.85 0.21
C TYR A 178 15.94 -7.86 -0.02
N GLN A 179 16.65 -7.53 1.05
CA GLN A 179 17.91 -6.80 0.95
C GLN A 179 19.04 -7.57 1.65
N ALA A 180 19.96 -8.11 0.84
CA ALA A 180 21.13 -8.86 1.30
C ALA A 180 22.41 -8.22 0.74
N GLY A 181 23.04 -7.34 1.52
CA GLY A 181 24.17 -6.54 1.04
C GLY A 181 23.74 -5.68 -0.17
N ASN A 182 24.36 -5.93 -1.33
CA ASN A 182 24.04 -5.23 -2.58
C ASN A 182 22.95 -5.91 -3.41
N LEU A 183 22.44 -7.07 -2.97
CA LEU A 183 21.34 -7.75 -3.65
C LEU A 183 20.01 -7.15 -3.17
N LEU A 184 19.25 -6.61 -4.11
CA LEU A 184 17.87 -6.19 -3.94
C LEU A 184 17.01 -7.04 -4.87
N THR A 185 16.10 -7.83 -4.32
CA THR A 185 15.13 -8.61 -5.11
C THR A 185 13.75 -8.55 -4.48
N GLY A 186 12.71 -8.79 -5.28
CA GLY A 186 11.31 -8.70 -4.89
C GLY A 186 10.61 -10.03 -5.03
N PHE A 187 9.48 -10.18 -4.35
CA PHE A 187 8.56 -11.27 -4.59
C PHE A 187 7.12 -10.78 -4.48
N ILE A 188 6.26 -11.44 -5.26
CA ILE A 188 4.81 -11.22 -5.24
C ILE A 188 4.15 -12.49 -4.74
N PHE A 189 3.07 -12.35 -3.97
CA PHE A 189 2.27 -13.48 -3.53
C PHE A 189 0.77 -13.15 -3.59
N SER A 190 -0.04 -14.18 -3.74
CA SER A 190 -1.50 -14.03 -3.64
C SER A 190 -1.93 -14.12 -2.18
N THR A 191 -2.91 -13.32 -1.79
CA THR A 191 -3.52 -13.45 -0.45
C THR A 191 -4.40 -14.69 -0.33
N HIS A 192 -4.71 -15.37 -1.46
CA HIS A 192 -5.62 -16.51 -1.55
C HIS A 192 -4.91 -17.85 -1.72
N TYR A 193 -3.80 -17.90 -2.45
CA TYR A 193 -3.08 -19.14 -2.77
C TYR A 193 -1.70 -19.21 -2.10
N HIS A 194 -1.11 -20.39 -2.10
CA HIS A 194 0.27 -20.60 -1.65
C HIS A 194 1.24 -20.32 -2.80
N GLY A 195 2.51 -20.07 -2.47
CA GLY A 195 3.58 -19.78 -3.41
C GLY A 195 3.91 -18.29 -3.49
N ILE A 196 5.16 -18.04 -3.88
CA ILE A 196 5.67 -16.71 -4.19
C ILE A 196 6.21 -16.71 -5.62
N ASN A 197 6.11 -15.57 -6.29
CA ASN A 197 6.80 -15.29 -7.54
C ASN A 197 7.98 -14.38 -7.23
N ASP A 198 9.20 -14.91 -7.29
CA ASP A 198 10.45 -14.19 -7.07
C ASP A 198 11.05 -13.60 -8.36
N GLN A 199 10.36 -13.72 -9.49
CA GLN A 199 10.74 -13.14 -10.77
C GLN A 199 10.21 -11.70 -10.89
N VAL A 200 10.60 -10.85 -9.94
CA VAL A 200 10.23 -9.43 -9.95
C VAL A 200 11.34 -8.57 -10.54
N SER A 201 11.00 -7.78 -11.55
CA SER A 201 11.89 -6.88 -12.27
C SER A 201 12.20 -5.59 -11.46
N LEU A 202 12.86 -5.69 -10.31
CA LEU A 202 13.26 -4.50 -9.54
C LEU A 202 14.34 -3.68 -10.26
N PRO A 203 14.33 -2.34 -10.11
CA PRO A 203 15.42 -1.50 -10.58
C PRO A 203 16.71 -1.79 -9.81
N LYS A 204 17.85 -1.58 -10.46
CA LYS A 204 19.12 -1.47 -9.75
C LYS A 204 19.10 -0.20 -8.91
N ILE A 205 19.24 -0.34 -7.59
CA ILE A 205 19.36 0.77 -6.66
C ILE A 205 20.84 0.89 -6.27
N ASN A 206 21.44 2.04 -6.54
CA ASN A 206 22.81 2.35 -6.15
C ASN A 206 22.78 3.23 -4.90
N GLY A 207 23.56 2.87 -3.88
CA GLY A 207 23.61 3.61 -2.62
C GLY A 207 22.93 2.87 -1.48
N GLU A 208 22.77 3.56 -0.36
CA GLU A 208 22.16 3.01 0.84
C GLU A 208 20.65 3.32 0.85
N ILE A 209 19.83 2.27 0.84
CA ILE A 209 18.38 2.43 1.09
C ILE A 209 18.22 2.86 2.54
N LEU A 210 17.69 4.04 2.79
CA LEU A 210 17.38 4.55 4.12
C LEU A 210 15.98 4.11 4.56
N MET A 211 15.02 4.18 3.63
CA MET A 211 13.62 3.88 3.88
C MET A 211 12.99 3.25 2.65
N VAL A 212 11.98 2.42 2.89
CA VAL A 212 11.17 1.78 1.86
C VAL A 212 9.72 1.77 2.31
N ASN A 213 8.81 2.03 1.37
CA ASN A 213 7.39 1.88 1.61
C ASN A 213 6.70 1.32 0.36
N CYS A 214 5.47 0.85 0.53
CA CYS A 214 4.68 0.30 -0.56
C CYS A 214 3.20 0.64 -0.41
N ALA A 215 2.56 0.95 -1.53
CA ALA A 215 1.11 1.00 -1.68
C ALA A 215 0.69 -0.01 -2.76
N ILE A 216 -0.36 -0.79 -2.49
CA ILE A 216 -0.77 -1.90 -3.35
C ILE A 216 -2.26 -1.78 -3.68
N TRP A 217 -2.56 -1.80 -4.98
CA TRP A 217 -3.90 -2.07 -5.49
C TRP A 217 -3.81 -3.18 -6.55
N HIS A 218 -3.96 -2.86 -7.84
CA HIS A 218 -3.61 -3.76 -8.95
C HIS A 218 -2.11 -3.70 -9.27
N ASP A 219 -1.57 -2.48 -9.25
CA ASP A 219 -0.13 -2.23 -9.33
C ASP A 219 0.46 -2.13 -7.92
N ILE A 220 1.74 -2.47 -7.82
CA ILE A 220 2.59 -2.30 -6.65
C ILE A 220 3.40 -1.03 -6.86
N TRP A 221 3.16 -0.04 -5.99
CA TRP A 221 3.90 1.22 -5.96
C TRP A 221 4.95 1.13 -4.86
N LEU A 222 6.22 1.12 -5.25
CA LEU A 222 7.36 1.07 -4.34
C LEU A 222 8.04 2.42 -4.26
N PHE A 223 8.30 2.85 -3.04
CA PHE A 223 8.98 4.08 -2.72
C PHE A 223 10.28 3.73 -2.00
N PHE A 224 11.41 4.25 -2.49
CA PHE A 224 12.69 4.14 -1.79
C PHE A 224 13.28 5.52 -1.55
N ILE A 225 13.76 5.77 -0.34
CA ILE A 225 14.67 6.87 -0.05
C ILE A 225 16.08 6.29 -0.05
N VAL A 226 16.94 6.81 -0.91
CA VAL A 226 18.29 6.28 -1.15
C VAL A 226 19.31 7.38 -0.95
N GLN A 227 20.33 7.11 -0.13
CA GLN A 227 21.52 7.96 -0.05
C GLN A 227 22.56 7.50 -1.06
N TYR A 228 22.85 8.35 -2.04
CA TYR A 228 23.83 8.08 -3.09
C TYR A 228 24.75 9.28 -3.29
N GLN A 229 26.07 9.05 -3.17
CA GLN A 229 27.10 10.10 -3.33
C GLN A 229 26.84 11.37 -2.50
N GLY A 230 26.35 11.20 -1.27
CA GLY A 230 26.04 12.32 -0.36
C GLY A 230 24.76 13.07 -0.68
N LYS A 231 23.94 12.60 -1.63
CA LYS A 231 22.62 13.14 -1.96
C LYS A 231 21.52 12.16 -1.58
N ILE A 232 20.34 12.68 -1.26
CA ILE A 232 19.12 11.90 -1.07
C ILE A 232 18.34 11.87 -2.38
N GLN A 233 18.04 10.65 -2.84
CA GLN A 233 17.24 10.37 -4.02
C GLN A 233 15.97 9.62 -3.61
N HIS A 234 14.85 10.00 -4.20
CA HIS A 234 13.56 9.34 -4.03
C HIS A 234 13.26 8.54 -5.28
N HIS A 235 13.16 7.23 -5.16
CA HIS A 235 12.84 6.34 -6.26
C HIS A 235 11.40 5.90 -6.15
N ILE A 236 10.69 5.93 -7.27
CA ILE A 236 9.35 5.35 -7.38
C ILE A 236 9.39 4.31 -8.47
N CYS A 237 9.04 3.09 -8.10
CA CYS A 237 8.96 1.98 -9.02
C CYS A 237 7.54 1.44 -9.03
N VAL A 238 6.96 1.28 -10.21
CA VAL A 238 5.64 0.68 -10.39
C VAL A 238 5.80 -0.68 -11.02
N ILE A 239 5.23 -1.71 -10.40
CA ILE A 239 5.33 -3.11 -10.82
C ILE A 239 3.91 -3.64 -10.95
N ASP A 240 3.63 -4.41 -12.00
CA ASP A 240 2.34 -5.07 -12.13
C ASP A 240 2.24 -6.35 -11.27
N ALA A 241 1.06 -6.95 -11.25
CA ALA A 241 0.79 -8.18 -10.51
C ALA A 241 1.56 -9.41 -11.04
N GLN A 242 2.23 -9.32 -12.20
CA GLN A 242 3.06 -10.38 -12.76
C GLN A 242 4.54 -10.23 -12.37
N GLY A 243 4.93 -9.11 -11.77
CA GLY A 243 6.32 -8.83 -11.41
C GLY A 243 7.06 -8.01 -12.47
N GLU A 244 6.38 -7.56 -13.52
CA GLU A 244 6.99 -6.74 -14.55
C GLU A 244 6.97 -5.27 -14.16
N ARG A 245 8.11 -4.60 -14.38
CA ARG A 245 8.27 -3.19 -14.05
C ARG A 245 7.64 -2.33 -15.13
N ARG A 246 6.65 -1.54 -14.72
CA ARG A 246 5.94 -0.59 -15.57
C ARG A 246 6.61 0.77 -15.64
N SER A 247 7.20 1.26 -14.55
CA SER A 247 7.95 2.53 -14.52
C SER A 247 8.99 2.52 -13.42
N HIS A 248 10.04 3.33 -13.59
CA HIS A 248 10.97 3.68 -12.53
C HIS A 248 11.47 5.11 -12.76
N ASP A 249 11.09 5.99 -11.85
CA ASP A 249 11.41 7.41 -11.89
C ASP A 249 12.20 7.79 -10.62
N ILE A 250 13.12 8.76 -10.74
CA ILE A 250 14.01 9.20 -9.67
C ILE A 250 13.85 10.71 -9.50
N PHE A 251 13.65 11.14 -8.27
CA PHE A 251 13.48 12.53 -7.87
C PHE A 251 14.59 12.92 -6.89
N ASP A 252 15.04 14.16 -6.94
CA ASP A 252 15.92 14.71 -5.92
C ASP A 252 15.08 15.13 -4.69
N GLY A 253 15.62 14.99 -3.47
CA GLY A 253 14.81 14.99 -2.23
C GLY A 253 14.02 16.25 -1.84
N VAL A 254 14.02 17.29 -2.66
CA VAL A 254 13.13 18.46 -2.51
C VAL A 254 11.84 18.36 -3.33
N ASP A 255 11.79 17.47 -4.32
CA ASP A 255 10.72 17.43 -5.31
C ASP A 255 9.66 16.35 -5.03
N PHE A 256 9.83 15.54 -3.98
CA PHE A 256 8.93 14.43 -3.67
C PHE A 256 8.22 14.62 -2.32
N PRO A 257 6.88 14.45 -2.26
CA PRO A 257 6.12 14.44 -1.00
C PRO A 257 6.57 13.30 -0.08
N ASN A 258 6.02 13.23 1.13
CA ASN A 258 6.34 12.15 2.08
C ASN A 258 6.19 10.76 1.42
N ILE A 259 7.03 9.76 1.74
CA ILE A 259 6.90 8.41 1.12
C ILE A 259 5.74 7.58 1.68
N GLU A 260 5.11 8.08 2.73
CA GLU A 260 3.96 7.48 3.40
C GLU A 260 2.68 8.28 3.11
N GLY A 261 1.53 7.72 3.47
CA GLY A 261 0.24 8.42 3.37
C GLY A 261 -0.42 8.37 1.99
N HIS A 262 0.22 7.81 0.98
CA HIS A 262 -0.36 7.64 -0.36
C HIS A 262 -1.37 6.50 -0.42
N TYR A 263 -2.31 6.57 -1.36
CA TYR A 263 -3.35 5.55 -1.54
C TYR A 263 -3.41 5.04 -2.98
N ALA A 264 -3.16 3.76 -3.18
CA ALA A 264 -3.27 3.13 -4.49
C ALA A 264 -4.74 2.81 -4.82
N THR A 265 -5.14 3.09 -6.06
CA THR A 265 -6.49 2.90 -6.60
C THR A 265 -6.42 2.21 -7.96
N GLU A 266 -7.58 1.93 -8.56
CA GLU A 266 -7.67 1.43 -9.93
C GLU A 266 -7.17 2.43 -10.99
N LEU A 267 -7.17 3.73 -10.69
CA LEU A 267 -6.74 4.77 -11.61
C LEU A 267 -5.22 5.05 -11.53
N GLY A 268 -4.60 4.70 -10.40
CA GLY A 268 -3.24 5.05 -10.07
C GLY A 268 -3.09 5.37 -8.58
N LEU A 269 -2.08 6.15 -8.22
CA LEU A 269 -1.76 6.52 -6.86
C LEU A 269 -2.29 7.93 -6.55
N LEU A 270 -3.08 8.05 -5.50
CA LEU A 270 -3.48 9.33 -4.93
C LEU A 270 -2.41 9.84 -3.97
N VAL A 271 -1.99 11.08 -4.18
CA VAL A 271 -0.89 11.73 -3.46
C VAL A 271 -1.32 13.13 -3.02
N THR A 272 -1.19 13.41 -1.73
CA THR A 272 -1.39 14.73 -1.13
C THR A 272 -0.14 15.57 -1.33
N THR A 273 -0.32 16.81 -1.77
CA THR A 273 0.75 17.79 -1.92
C THR A 273 0.27 19.14 -1.41
N ASP A 274 1.20 20.07 -1.20
CA ASP A 274 0.86 21.46 -0.83
C ASP A 274 0.10 22.21 -1.95
N GLN A 275 0.01 21.62 -3.15
CA GLN A 275 -0.76 22.13 -4.28
C GLN A 275 -2.13 21.46 -4.44
N GLY A 276 -2.53 20.62 -3.48
CA GLY A 276 -3.76 19.84 -3.56
C GLY A 276 -3.53 18.35 -3.78
N LEU A 277 -4.62 17.66 -4.10
CA LEU A 277 -4.61 16.23 -4.37
C LEU A 277 -4.19 15.94 -5.82
N GLN A 278 -3.27 15.01 -5.99
CA GLN A 278 -2.78 14.59 -7.30
C GLN A 278 -3.05 13.12 -7.55
N LEU A 279 -3.28 12.77 -8.81
CA LEU A 279 -3.29 11.39 -9.29
C LEU A 279 -2.05 11.13 -10.13
N TRP A 280 -1.28 10.16 -9.67
CA TRP A 280 -0.07 9.69 -10.30
C TRP A 280 -0.39 8.39 -11.03
N SER A 281 -0.05 8.32 -12.31
CA SER A 281 -0.34 7.18 -13.19
C SER A 281 0.87 6.84 -14.05
N VAL A 282 0.94 5.61 -14.55
CA VAL A 282 1.99 5.20 -15.49
C VAL A 282 1.50 5.32 -16.92
N GLN A 283 2.16 6.15 -17.72
CA GLN A 283 1.93 6.27 -19.15
C GLN A 283 3.24 6.13 -19.91
N GLN A 284 3.28 5.26 -20.93
CA GLN A 284 4.48 5.02 -21.74
C GLN A 284 5.75 4.74 -20.91
N SER A 285 5.60 3.98 -19.83
CA SER A 285 6.66 3.61 -18.87
C SER A 285 7.25 4.75 -18.05
N GLN A 286 6.55 5.88 -17.94
CA GLN A 286 6.91 7.00 -17.08
C GLN A 286 5.76 7.38 -16.16
N LEU A 287 6.09 7.95 -15.01
CA LEU A 287 5.09 8.60 -14.17
C LEU A 287 4.55 9.87 -14.84
N LYS A 288 3.23 10.01 -14.77
CA LYS A 288 2.49 11.22 -15.13
C LYS A 288 1.63 11.62 -13.96
N THR A 289 1.72 12.89 -13.60
CA THR A 289 0.97 13.52 -12.53
C THR A 289 -0.09 14.42 -13.14
N GLN A 290 -1.30 14.38 -12.58
CA GLN A 290 -2.36 15.33 -12.91
C GLN A 290 -3.09 15.74 -11.63
N PRO A 291 -3.59 16.98 -11.55
CA PRO A 291 -4.49 17.38 -10.48
C PRO A 291 -5.68 16.44 -10.41
N TYR A 292 -6.07 16.03 -9.22
CA TYR A 292 -7.26 15.22 -9.00
C TYR A 292 -8.44 16.13 -8.60
N PRO A 293 -9.63 15.98 -9.20
CA PRO A 293 -10.75 16.87 -8.92
C PRO A 293 -11.16 16.86 -7.43
N SER A 294 -10.85 17.94 -6.72
CA SER A 294 -11.25 18.17 -5.33
C SER A 294 -11.61 19.65 -5.14
N GLU A 295 -12.69 19.96 -4.44
CA GLU A 295 -13.04 21.36 -4.15
C GLU A 295 -12.24 21.95 -2.98
N LEU A 296 -11.28 21.19 -2.43
CA LEU A 296 -10.62 21.49 -1.17
C LEU A 296 -9.10 21.38 -1.23
N ASP A 297 -8.51 21.70 -2.39
CA ASP A 297 -7.06 21.68 -2.56
C ASP A 297 -6.33 22.52 -1.50
N ALA A 298 -6.97 23.58 -0.98
CA ALA A 298 -6.43 24.45 0.07
C ALA A 298 -6.31 23.80 1.47
N LEU A 299 -6.91 22.61 1.68
CA LEU A 299 -6.85 21.87 2.95
C LEU A 299 -5.89 20.68 2.90
N MET A 300 -5.37 20.36 1.72
CA MET A 300 -4.46 19.24 1.51
C MET A 300 -3.05 19.66 1.92
N GLN A 301 -2.38 18.81 2.71
CA GLN A 301 -0.99 18.99 3.10
C GLN A 301 -0.21 17.70 2.80
N ALA A 302 1.07 17.85 2.42
CA ALA A 302 1.90 16.73 1.97
C ALA A 302 2.14 15.63 3.03
N ASP A 303 1.83 15.87 4.30
CA ASP A 303 1.98 14.93 5.41
C ASP A 303 0.68 14.18 5.77
N GLN A 304 -0.43 14.50 5.12
CA GLN A 304 -1.70 13.80 5.33
C GLN A 304 -1.70 12.41 4.71
N THR A 305 -2.27 11.45 5.43
CA THR A 305 -2.60 10.13 4.91
C THR A 305 -3.96 10.14 4.23
N ILE A 306 -4.07 9.40 3.13
CA ILE A 306 -5.26 9.31 2.30
C ILE A 306 -5.83 7.90 2.36
N THR A 307 -7.15 7.78 2.36
CA THR A 307 -7.84 6.53 2.05
C THR A 307 -9.07 6.82 1.21
N ALA A 308 -9.24 6.11 0.09
CA ALA A 308 -10.43 6.24 -0.74
C ALA A 308 -11.35 5.02 -0.61
N THR A 309 -12.64 5.28 -0.47
CA THR A 309 -13.72 4.30 -0.50
C THR A 309 -14.57 4.51 -1.77
N SER A 310 -15.59 3.69 -1.98
CA SER A 310 -16.45 3.82 -3.17
C SER A 310 -17.25 5.13 -3.20
N HIS A 311 -17.49 5.75 -2.04
CA HIS A 311 -18.31 6.95 -1.90
C HIS A 311 -17.61 8.14 -1.23
N SER A 312 -16.39 7.96 -0.71
CA SER A 312 -15.71 9.01 0.06
C SER A 312 -14.20 8.95 -0.05
N LEU A 313 -13.58 10.11 0.12
CA LEU A 313 -12.15 10.26 0.34
C LEU A 313 -11.94 10.67 1.79
N TYR A 314 -11.03 10.01 2.49
CA TYR A 314 -10.65 10.35 3.85
C TYR A 314 -9.24 10.89 3.86
N LEU A 315 -9.05 11.93 4.67
CA LEU A 315 -7.76 12.54 4.92
C LEU A 315 -7.53 12.49 6.43
N ASN A 316 -6.36 12.06 6.86
CA ASN A 316 -6.01 12.16 8.26
C ASN A 316 -4.60 12.70 8.44
N ASP A 317 -4.47 13.64 9.36
CA ASP A 317 -3.19 14.08 9.90
C ASP A 317 -2.99 13.45 11.29
N ASN A 318 -2.05 13.99 12.08
CA ASN A 318 -1.78 13.50 13.42
C ASN A 318 -2.94 13.77 14.41
N GLN A 319 -3.89 14.65 14.16
CA GLN A 319 -4.91 15.09 15.11
C GLN A 319 -6.34 15.02 14.59
N HIS A 320 -6.53 14.99 13.27
CA HIS A 320 -7.83 15.07 12.64
C HIS A 320 -8.03 13.93 11.66
N ILE A 321 -9.29 13.46 11.59
CA ILE A 321 -9.78 12.63 10.48
C ILE A 321 -10.91 13.42 9.81
N TYR A 322 -10.75 13.65 8.52
CA TYR A 322 -11.72 14.31 7.66
C TYR A 322 -12.29 13.32 6.65
N GLN A 323 -13.57 13.53 6.31
CA GLN A 323 -14.25 12.83 5.23
C GLN A 323 -14.69 13.84 4.18
N LEU A 324 -14.52 13.45 2.92
CA LEU A 324 -15.02 14.12 1.75
C LEU A 324 -15.95 13.19 1.01
N VAL A 325 -17.17 13.64 0.75
CA VAL A 325 -18.19 12.83 0.11
C VAL A 325 -18.15 13.05 -1.39
N LYS A 326 -18.28 11.97 -2.15
CA LYS A 326 -18.38 12.02 -3.60
C LYS A 326 -19.66 12.78 -4.00
N LYS A 327 -19.54 13.71 -4.94
CA LYS A 327 -20.68 14.47 -5.48
C LYS A 327 -21.65 13.61 -6.28
#